data_AF-A0A5T2U175-F1
#
_entry.id   AF-A0A5T2U175-F1
#
_cell.length_a   1.000
_cell.length_b   1.000
_cell.length_c   1.000
_cell.angle_alpha   90.00
_cell.angle_beta   90.00
_cell.angle_gamma   90.00
#
_symmetry.space_group_name_H-M   'P 1'
#
loop_
_entity.id
_entity.type
_entity.pdbx_description
1 polymer ?
#
loop_
_entity_poly.entity_id
_entity_poly.type
_entity_poly.pdbx_seq_one_letter_code
_entity_poly.pdbx_strand_id
1 'polypeptide(L)'
;MEIRTAEMLSRELTNELSWRTKEIIQLRMEAKAKEGSLKKTIIRSGVAISYSHWEGFVKNATEYFLNFLNYQKIHVESLKLVYMTHALKKEIHGFSETKDVDTCIRFLTALIEKKTNIAVI
;
A
#
# COMPACT_ATOMS: atom_id res chain seq x y z
N MET A 1 -10.69 2.80 -3.93
CA MET A 1 -10.74 2.27 -5.31
C MET A 1 -10.70 0.76 -5.22
N GLU A 2 -11.45 0.07 -6.07
CA GLU A 2 -11.47 -1.40 -6.12
C GLU A 2 -10.58 -1.90 -7.25
N ILE A 3 -9.58 -2.73 -6.96
CA ILE A 3 -8.64 -3.29 -7.94
C ILE A 3 -8.97 -4.76 -8.07
N ARG A 4 -9.73 -5.14 -9.10
CA ARG A 4 -10.27 -6.50 -9.22
C ARG A 4 -9.44 -7.41 -10.11
N THR A 5 -8.67 -6.84 -11.03
CA THR A 5 -7.88 -7.59 -12.02
C THR A 5 -6.41 -7.20 -12.02
N ALA A 6 -5.57 -8.07 -12.58
CA ALA A 6 -4.14 -7.81 -12.72
C ALA A 6 -3.86 -6.60 -13.64
N GLU A 7 -4.69 -6.39 -14.67
CA GLU A 7 -4.59 -5.24 -15.57
C GLU A 7 -4.87 -3.94 -14.83
N MET A 8 -5.88 -3.92 -13.95
CA MET A 8 -6.15 -2.77 -13.11
C MET A 8 -4.97 -2.48 -12.19
N LEU A 9 -4.42 -3.50 -11.51
CA LEU A 9 -3.25 -3.34 -10.66
C LEU A 9 -2.06 -2.77 -11.45
N SER A 10 -1.76 -3.36 -12.61
CA SER A 10 -0.67 -2.90 -13.49
C SER A 10 -0.86 -1.45 -13.92
N ARG A 11 -2.09 -1.05 -14.26
CA ARG A 11 -2.43 0.32 -14.64
C ARG A 11 -2.16 1.29 -13.50
N GLU A 12 -2.61 0.98 -12.28
CA GLU A 12 -2.42 1.87 -11.13
C GLU A 12 -0.95 1.99 -10.71
N LEU A 13 -0.19 0.89 -10.75
CA LEU A 13 1.25 0.92 -10.53
C LEU A 13 1.97 1.76 -11.60
N THR A 14 1.54 1.64 -12.86
CA THR A 14 2.09 2.44 -13.97
C THR A 14 1.78 3.91 -13.79
N ASN A 15 0.56 4.27 -13.39
CA ASN A 15 0.16 5.64 -13.12
C ASN A 15 1.04 6.26 -12.03
N GLU A 16 1.25 5.53 -10.94
CA GLU A 16 2.10 5.96 -9.83
C GLU A 16 3.56 6.17 -10.25
N LEU A 17 4.12 5.25 -11.04
CA LEU A 17 5.49 5.38 -11.51
C LEU A 17 5.65 6.54 -12.51
N SER A 18 4.63 6.76 -13.34
CA SER A 18 4.68 7.69 -14.47
C SER A 18 4.91 9.14 -14.03
N TRP A 19 4.15 9.64 -13.06
CA TRP A 19 4.27 11.04 -12.65
C TRP A 19 5.57 11.31 -11.87
N ARG A 20 5.99 10.37 -11.00
CA ARG A 20 7.28 10.44 -10.27
C ARG A 20 8.47 10.47 -11.24
N THR A 21 8.41 9.63 -12.27
CA THR A 21 9.44 9.58 -13.31
C THR A 21 9.53 10.91 -14.06
N LYS A 22 8.39 11.53 -14.38
CA LYS A 22 8.35 12.86 -15.01
C LYS A 22 9.00 13.93 -14.13
N GLU A 23 8.73 13.95 -12.83
CA GLU A 23 9.37 14.91 -11.90
C GLU A 23 10.89 14.73 -11.81
N ILE A 24 11.37 13.48 -11.67
CA ILE A 24 12.82 13.20 -11.62
C ILE A 24 13.49 13.63 -12.93
N ILE A 25 12.86 13.34 -14.08
CA ILE A 25 13.37 13.76 -15.38
C ILE A 25 13.42 15.30 -15.47
N GLN A 26 12.38 16.00 -15.02
CA GLN A 26 12.35 17.46 -15.01
C GLN A 26 13.53 18.03 -14.20
N LEU A 27 13.73 17.55 -12.97
CA LEU A 27 14.84 17.99 -12.12
C LEU A 27 16.21 17.72 -12.76
N ARG A 28 16.35 16.58 -13.44
CA ARG A 28 17.56 16.24 -14.17
C ARG A 28 17.80 17.18 -15.36
N MET A 29 16.76 17.55 -16.10
CA MET A 29 16.87 18.51 -17.21
C MET A 29 17.26 19.89 -16.71
N GLU A 30 16.61 20.37 -15.64
CA GLU A 30 16.94 21.65 -15.01
C GLU A 30 18.38 21.67 -14.49
N ALA A 31 18.83 20.60 -13.82
CA ALA A 31 20.20 20.49 -13.36
C ALA A 31 21.22 20.55 -14.51
N LYS A 32 20.90 19.98 -15.68
CA LYS A 32 21.77 20.06 -16.86
C LYS A 32 21.84 21.45 -17.47
N ALA A 33 20.77 22.23 -17.36
CA ALA A 33 20.68 23.57 -17.95
C ALA A 33 21.29 24.68 -17.07
N LYS A 34 21.67 24.39 -15.82
CA LYS A 34 22.25 25.35 -14.88
C LYS A 34 23.71 25.01 -14.57
N GLU A 35 24.46 26.01 -14.10
CA GLU A 35 25.84 25.87 -13.65
C GLU A 35 26.04 26.38 -12.21
N GLY A 36 27.21 26.09 -11.65
CA GLY A 36 27.63 26.60 -10.34
C GLY A 36 26.80 26.08 -9.17
N SER A 37 26.50 26.97 -8.20
CA SER A 37 25.81 26.62 -6.96
C SER A 37 24.36 26.13 -7.20
N LEU A 38 23.67 26.72 -8.18
CA LEU A 38 22.28 26.36 -8.49
C LEU A 38 22.16 24.92 -9.00
N LYS A 39 23.05 24.49 -9.90
CA LYS A 39 23.16 23.09 -10.36
C LYS A 39 23.30 22.13 -9.19
N LYS A 40 24.23 22.43 -8.26
CA LYS A 40 24.46 21.61 -7.06
C LYS A 40 23.23 21.56 -6.17
N THR A 41 22.51 22.66 -6.02
CA THR A 41 21.25 22.70 -5.25
C THR A 41 20.17 21.84 -5.90
N ILE A 42 19.95 21.96 -7.21
CA ILE A 42 18.95 21.15 -7.93
C ILE A 42 19.27 19.66 -7.81
N ILE A 43 20.54 19.27 -7.93
CA ILE A 43 20.96 17.87 -7.78
C ILE A 43 20.64 17.36 -6.36
N ARG A 44 20.96 18.12 -5.30
CA ARG A 44 20.64 17.73 -3.92
C ARG A 44 19.13 17.60 -3.70
N SER A 45 18.34 18.53 -4.23
CA SER A 45 16.87 18.44 -4.20
C SER A 45 16.37 17.20 -4.95
N GLY A 46 16.98 16.88 -6.10
CA GLY A 46 16.67 15.67 -6.87
C GLY A 46 16.91 14.37 -6.09
N VAL A 47 17.98 14.30 -5.30
CA VAL A 47 18.23 13.15 -4.41
C VAL A 47 17.13 13.03 -3.35
N ALA A 48 16.79 14.13 -2.67
CA ALA A 48 15.74 14.14 -1.65
C ALA A 48 14.38 13.71 -2.23
N ILE A 49 14.00 14.27 -3.39
CA ILE A 49 12.76 13.93 -4.09
C ILE A 49 12.75 12.47 -4.53
N SER A 50 13.88 11.92 -5.00
CA SER A 50 13.97 10.51 -5.41
C SER A 50 13.69 9.56 -4.24
N TYR A 51 14.21 9.86 -3.04
CA TYR A 51 13.91 9.08 -1.84
C TYR A 51 12.44 9.19 -1.45
N SER A 52 11.89 10.39 -1.38
CA SER A 52 10.46 10.60 -1.08
C SER A 52 9.55 9.89 -2.08
N HIS A 53 9.91 9.88 -3.37
CA HIS A 53 9.20 9.16 -4.41
C HIS A 53 9.24 7.66 -4.21
N TRP A 54 10.41 7.09 -3.88
CA TRP A 54 10.56 5.67 -3.64
C TRP A 54 9.71 5.22 -2.44
N GLU A 55 9.81 5.91 -1.31
CA GLU A 55 9.03 5.58 -0.10
C GLU A 55 7.52 5.66 -0.38
N GLY A 56 7.07 6.75 -1.02
CA GLY A 56 5.68 6.92 -1.41
C GLY A 56 5.19 5.88 -2.41
N PHE A 57 6.04 5.47 -3.36
CA PHE A 57 5.69 4.42 -4.32
C PHE A 57 5.53 3.06 -3.62
N VAL A 58 6.48 2.68 -2.75
CA VAL A 58 6.41 1.41 -2.02
C VAL A 58 5.13 1.34 -1.18
N LYS A 59 4.79 2.43 -0.48
CA LYS A 59 3.53 2.51 0.27
C LYS A 59 2.31 2.28 -0.64
N ASN A 60 2.18 3.08 -1.70
CA ASN A 60 0.99 3.03 -2.57
C ASN A 60 0.89 1.70 -3.33
N ALA A 61 2.02 1.16 -3.81
CA ALA A 61 2.08 -0.13 -4.47
C ALA A 61 1.65 -1.28 -3.53
N THR A 62 2.06 -1.21 -2.26
CA THR A 62 1.62 -2.18 -1.23
C THR A 62 0.12 -2.10 -1.00
N GLU A 63 -0.44 -0.89 -0.85
CA GLU A 63 -1.88 -0.69 -0.67
C GLU A 63 -2.68 -1.20 -1.87
N TYR A 64 -2.23 -0.94 -3.10
CA TYR A 64 -2.87 -1.44 -4.32
C TYR A 64 -2.83 -2.96 -4.42
N PHE A 65 -1.69 -3.57 -4.06
CA PHE A 65 -1.56 -5.02 -4.07
C PHE A 65 -2.47 -5.68 -3.02
N LEU A 66 -2.53 -5.14 -1.80
CA LEU A 66 -3.45 -5.63 -0.76
C LEU A 66 -4.91 -5.46 -1.19
N ASN A 67 -5.27 -4.34 -1.80
CA ASN A 67 -6.60 -4.14 -2.36
C ASN A 67 -6.92 -5.20 -3.42
N PHE A 68 -5.97 -5.48 -4.33
CA PHE A 68 -6.11 -6.53 -5.33
C PHE A 68 -6.36 -7.91 -4.70
N LEU A 69 -5.54 -8.30 -3.72
CA LEU A 69 -5.69 -9.57 -3.02
C LEU A 69 -7.04 -9.71 -2.31
N ASN A 70 -7.56 -8.64 -1.72
CA ASN A 70 -8.89 -8.65 -1.08
C ASN A 70 -10.01 -9.03 -2.07
N TYR A 71 -9.86 -8.72 -3.36
CA TYR A 71 -10.84 -9.10 -4.39
C TYR A 71 -10.60 -10.46 -5.02
N GLN A 72 -9.48 -11.13 -4.74
CA GLN A 72 -9.15 -12.44 -5.32
C GLN A 72 -9.82 -13.64 -4.62
N LYS A 73 -10.68 -13.41 -3.61
CA LYS A 73 -11.34 -14.47 -2.80
C LYS A 73 -10.34 -15.52 -2.27
N ILE A 74 -9.14 -15.08 -1.90
CA ILE A 74 -8.08 -15.97 -1.42
C ILE A 74 -8.43 -16.42 0.00
N HIS A 75 -8.37 -17.73 0.26
CA HIS A 75 -8.52 -18.27 1.61
C HIS A 75 -7.36 -17.79 2.50
N VAL A 76 -7.69 -17.23 3.66
CA VAL A 76 -6.73 -16.67 4.63
C VAL A 76 -5.68 -17.68 5.08
N GLU A 77 -6.04 -18.97 5.10
CA GLU A 77 -5.14 -20.08 5.41
C GLU A 77 -3.95 -20.20 4.43
N SER A 78 -4.09 -19.68 3.21
CA SER A 78 -3.02 -19.67 2.21
C SER A 78 -2.15 -18.40 2.26
N LEU A 79 -2.49 -17.42 3.10
CA LEU A 79 -1.72 -16.20 3.28
C LEU A 79 -0.59 -16.40 4.28
N LYS A 80 0.56 -15.76 4.03
CA LYS A 80 1.63 -15.66 5.06
C LYS A 80 1.10 -14.91 6.29
N LEU A 81 1.61 -15.28 7.47
CA LEU A 81 1.18 -14.74 8.77
C LEU A 81 1.13 -13.21 8.81
N VAL A 82 2.09 -12.52 8.18
CA VAL A 82 2.14 -11.05 8.10
C VAL A 82 0.87 -10.45 7.46
N TYR A 83 0.31 -11.12 6.44
CA TYR A 83 -0.91 -10.68 5.78
C TYR A 83 -2.15 -11.02 6.61
N MET A 84 -2.17 -12.18 7.28
CA MET A 84 -3.24 -12.52 8.23
C MET A 84 -3.34 -11.51 9.37
N THR A 85 -2.21 -11.11 9.96
CA THR A 85 -2.18 -10.09 11.02
C THR A 85 -2.65 -8.73 10.54
N HIS A 86 -2.38 -8.38 9.29
CA HIS A 86 -2.87 -7.12 8.72
C HIS A 86 -4.39 -7.16 8.49
N ALA A 87 -4.89 -8.28 7.94
CA ALA A 87 -6.31 -8.49 7.71
C ALA A 87 -7.14 -8.42 8.99
N LEU A 88 -6.64 -9.01 10.09
CA LEU A 88 -7.34 -9.07 11.37
C LEU A 88 -7.06 -7.86 12.29
N LYS A 89 -6.26 -6.89 11.85
CA LYS A 89 -5.76 -5.81 12.72
C LYS A 89 -6.90 -4.97 13.32
N LYS A 90 -7.93 -4.71 12.51
CA LYS A 90 -9.08 -3.91 12.93
C LYS A 90 -9.92 -4.65 13.96
N GLU A 91 -10.13 -5.94 13.75
CA GLU A 91 -10.87 -6.83 14.63
C GLU A 91 -10.13 -7.04 15.96
N ILE A 92 -8.80 -7.24 15.92
CA ILE A 92 -7.95 -7.33 17.12
C ILE A 92 -8.04 -6.04 17.94
N HIS A 93 -7.96 -4.88 17.29
CA HIS A 93 -8.05 -3.60 17.98
C HIS A 93 -9.44 -3.38 18.59
N GLY A 94 -10.50 -3.64 17.81
CA GLY A 94 -11.88 -3.57 18.30
C GLY A 94 -12.15 -4.52 19.46
N PHE A 95 -11.59 -5.73 19.42
CA PHE A 95 -11.62 -6.68 20.53
C PHE A 95 -10.87 -6.15 21.76
N SER A 96 -9.71 -5.53 21.57
CA SER A 96 -8.88 -5.04 22.69
C SER A 96 -9.52 -3.89 23.48
N GLU A 97 -10.40 -3.10 22.85
CA GLU A 97 -10.97 -1.89 23.45
C GLU A 97 -12.43 -2.05 23.88
N THR A 98 -13.12 -3.08 23.40
CA THR A 98 -14.55 -3.26 23.64
C THR A 98 -14.85 -3.91 24.99
N LYS A 99 -15.94 -3.47 25.63
CA LYS A 99 -16.56 -4.16 26.77
C LYS A 99 -17.78 -4.99 26.35
N ASP A 100 -18.16 -4.93 25.08
CA ASP A 100 -19.30 -5.64 24.53
C ASP A 100 -18.95 -7.12 24.30
N VAL A 101 -19.64 -7.99 25.05
CA VAL A 101 -19.43 -9.45 25.01
C VAL A 101 -19.78 -10.01 23.64
N ASP A 102 -20.78 -9.47 22.95
CA ASP A 102 -21.17 -9.95 21.62
C ASP A 102 -20.09 -9.66 20.58
N THR A 103 -19.41 -8.51 20.65
CA THR A 103 -18.23 -8.20 19.83
C THR A 103 -17.10 -9.19 20.08
N CYS A 104 -16.86 -9.55 21.36
CA CYS A 104 -15.85 -10.54 21.73
C CYS A 104 -16.17 -11.94 21.18
N ILE A 105 -17.43 -12.38 21.29
CA ILE A 105 -17.88 -13.66 20.75
C ILE A 105 -17.74 -13.69 19.22
N ARG A 106 -18.18 -12.64 18.51
CA ARG A 106 -18.03 -12.56 17.04
C ARG A 106 -16.57 -12.68 16.60
N PHE A 107 -15.65 -12.02 17.30
CA PHE A 107 -14.23 -12.10 17.00
C PHE A 107 -13.67 -13.51 17.23
N LEU A 108 -13.93 -14.11 18.40
CA LEU A 108 -13.43 -15.44 18.74
C LEU A 108 -14.00 -16.52 17.82
N THR A 109 -15.27 -16.45 17.44
CA THR A 109 -15.88 -17.36 16.48
C THR A 109 -15.22 -17.25 15.11
N ALA A 110 -14.98 -16.02 14.61
CA ALA A 110 -14.27 -15.83 13.34
C ALA A 110 -12.84 -16.40 13.36
N LEU A 111 -12.16 -16.33 14.52
CA LEU A 111 -10.80 -16.84 14.72
C LEU A 111 -10.76 -18.37 14.83
N ILE A 112 -11.74 -18.98 15.49
CA ILE A 112 -11.85 -20.44 15.69
C ILE A 112 -12.33 -21.16 14.42
N GLU A 113 -13.30 -20.59 13.71
CA GLU A 113 -13.89 -21.24 12.53
C GLU A 113 -12.97 -21.23 11.30
N LYS A 114 -11.82 -20.52 11.35
CA LYS A 114 -10.92 -20.23 10.21
C LYS A 114 -11.62 -19.69 8.95
N LYS A 115 -12.93 -19.40 9.03
CA LYS A 115 -13.77 -18.86 7.97
C LYS A 115 -13.70 -17.34 7.98
N THR A 116 -12.52 -16.80 7.76
CA THR A 116 -12.43 -15.42 7.28
C THR A 116 -12.58 -15.43 5.77
N ASN A 117 -13.83 -15.46 5.30
CA ASN A 117 -14.14 -14.80 4.04
C ASN A 117 -13.88 -13.31 4.28
N ILE A 118 -12.67 -12.84 3.94
CA ILE A 118 -12.39 -11.40 3.91
C ILE A 118 -13.06 -10.84 2.66
N ALA A 119 -14.38 -10.74 2.69
CA ALA A 119 -15.22 -9.90 1.85
C ALA A 119 -16.69 -10.24 2.12
N VAL A 120 -17.26 -9.62 3.15
CA VAL A 120 -18.61 -9.06 3.01
C VAL A 120 -18.51 -7.64 3.57
N ILE A 121 -18.12 -6.72 2.70
CA ILE A 121 -18.53 -5.30 2.77
C ILE A 121 -19.52 -5.13 1.62
#